data_AF-A0A1Q3Z2J0-F1
#
_entry.id   AF-A0A1Q3Z2J0-F1
#
_cell.length_a   1.000
_cell.length_b   1.000
_cell.length_c   1.000
_cell.angle_alpha   90.00
_cell.angle_beta   90.00
_cell.angle_gamma   90.00
#
_symmetry.space_group_name_H-M   'P 1'
#
loop_
_entity.id
_entity.type
_entity.pdbx_description
1 polymer ?
#
loop_
_entity_poly.entity_id
_entity_poly.type
_entity_poly.pdbx_seq_one_letter_code
_entity_poly.pdbx_strand_id
1 'polypeptide(L)'
;MRLAVTGTHGSGKTTLIDDFADAHRDYDREQEPYWALAQQGVVFADGVSLPDLEEQLEASVGMILARAGDPRVIFDRCPLDLIAYLEVVAEGEGIDWSPTGKLLGRIERALAALDLVVFLPLSQPDEIATAIEFPRLRANVDQRLKSILRDDALGLLADGPRLIELHGSRDARLRKLSAAIGEPADKKAGSAPAMDR
;
A
#
# COMPACT_ATOMS: atom_id res chain seq x y z
N MET A 1 -10.42 -11.79 2.92
CA MET A 1 -9.70 -11.41 1.69
C MET A 1 -8.32 -10.92 2.06
N ARG A 2 -7.35 -11.00 1.17
CA ARG A 2 -5.98 -10.49 1.33
C ARG A 2 -5.87 -9.17 0.59
N LEU A 3 -5.67 -8.09 1.31
CA LEU A 3 -5.74 -6.72 0.80
C LEU A 3 -4.35 -6.07 0.92
N ALA A 4 -3.89 -5.33 -0.07
CA ALA A 4 -2.70 -4.49 0.06
C ALA A 4 -3.05 -3.03 -0.21
N VAL A 5 -2.61 -2.11 0.66
CA VAL A 5 -2.81 -0.68 0.48
C VAL A 5 -1.57 -0.04 -0.13
N THR A 6 -1.71 0.62 -1.27
CA THR A 6 -0.61 1.22 -2.05
C THR A 6 -0.78 2.73 -2.19
N GLY A 7 0.33 3.46 -2.33
CA GLY A 7 0.33 4.91 -2.39
C GLY A 7 1.58 5.50 -1.75
N THR A 8 1.93 6.72 -2.12
CA THR A 8 3.18 7.33 -1.68
C THR A 8 3.24 7.63 -0.19
N HIS A 9 4.45 7.94 0.32
CA HIS A 9 4.62 8.40 1.70
C HIS A 9 3.68 9.57 2.02
N GLY A 10 3.02 9.51 3.18
CA GLY A 10 2.05 10.50 3.62
C GLY A 10 0.66 10.42 2.96
N SER A 11 0.37 9.50 2.02
CA SER A 11 -0.95 9.46 1.36
C SER A 11 -2.13 9.03 2.26
N GLY A 12 -1.89 8.74 3.54
CA GLY A 12 -2.90 8.31 4.51
C GLY A 12 -3.15 6.80 4.58
N LYS A 13 -2.24 5.98 4.02
CA LYS A 13 -2.33 4.50 4.05
C LYS A 13 -2.47 3.94 5.46
N THR A 14 -1.51 4.22 6.32
CA THR A 14 -1.49 3.72 7.71
C THR A 14 -2.76 4.13 8.45
N THR A 15 -3.21 5.37 8.29
CA THR A 15 -4.47 5.86 8.86
C THR A 15 -5.68 5.07 8.37
N LEU A 16 -5.75 4.77 7.06
CA LEU A 16 -6.83 3.95 6.51
C LEU A 16 -6.78 2.51 7.01
N ILE A 17 -5.58 1.93 7.13
CA ILE A 17 -5.37 0.57 7.66
C ILE A 17 -5.79 0.51 9.14
N ASP A 18 -5.43 1.52 9.93
CA ASP A 18 -5.82 1.63 11.35
C ASP A 18 -7.35 1.69 11.49
N ASP A 19 -8.01 2.57 10.73
CA ASP A 19 -9.47 2.66 10.71
C ASP A 19 -10.14 1.37 10.28
N PHE A 20 -9.57 0.72 9.27
CA PHE A 20 -10.08 -0.51 8.73
C PHE A 20 -9.96 -1.64 9.76
N ALA A 21 -8.80 -1.79 10.42
CA ALA A 21 -8.60 -2.77 11.48
C ALA A 21 -9.51 -2.52 12.70
N ASP A 22 -9.78 -1.25 13.04
CA ASP A 22 -10.73 -0.88 14.08
C ASP A 22 -12.17 -1.29 13.75
N ALA A 23 -12.57 -1.18 12.48
CA ALA A 23 -13.91 -1.49 11.97
C ALA A 23 -14.10 -2.97 11.60
N HIS A 24 -13.05 -3.69 11.23
CA HIS A 24 -13.04 -5.08 10.79
C HIS A 24 -12.01 -5.88 11.61
N ARG A 25 -12.34 -6.15 12.88
CA ARG A 25 -11.42 -6.72 13.89
C ARG A 25 -10.96 -8.15 13.62
N ASP A 26 -11.61 -8.79 12.66
CA ASP A 26 -11.35 -10.13 12.17
C ASP A 26 -10.29 -10.16 11.04
N TYR A 27 -9.83 -8.99 10.57
CA TYR A 27 -8.68 -8.87 9.69
C TYR A 27 -7.39 -8.76 10.49
N ASP A 28 -6.42 -9.61 10.17
CA ASP A 28 -5.07 -9.45 10.65
C ASP A 28 -4.38 -8.33 9.90
N ARG A 29 -3.78 -7.38 10.64
CA ARG A 29 -2.90 -6.38 10.06
C ARG A 29 -1.49 -6.92 10.00
N GLU A 30 -0.93 -6.95 8.81
CA GLU A 30 0.48 -7.23 8.62
C GLU A 30 1.32 -5.96 8.75
N GLN A 31 2.51 -6.09 9.31
CA GLN A 31 3.42 -4.96 9.50
C GLN A 31 3.99 -4.46 8.16
N GLU A 32 4.39 -3.19 8.10
CA GLU A 32 5.12 -2.66 6.94
C GLU A 32 6.51 -3.34 6.80
N PRO A 33 6.95 -3.67 5.58
CA PRO A 33 8.22 -4.37 5.33
C PRO A 33 9.45 -3.69 5.97
N TYR A 34 9.50 -2.35 5.94
CA TYR A 34 10.56 -1.57 6.59
C TYR A 34 10.71 -1.90 8.08
N TRP A 35 9.60 -1.88 8.83
CA TRP A 35 9.64 -2.15 10.27
C TRP A 35 9.90 -3.63 10.59
N ALA A 36 9.44 -4.54 9.74
CA ALA A 36 9.73 -5.96 9.89
C ALA A 36 11.24 -6.24 9.74
N LEU A 37 11.89 -5.63 8.77
CA LEU A 37 13.34 -5.71 8.56
C LEU A 37 14.12 -5.03 9.68
N ALA A 38 13.70 -3.84 10.11
CA ALA A 38 14.33 -3.13 11.22
C ALA A 38 14.31 -3.94 12.54
N GLN A 39 13.22 -4.67 12.82
CA GLN A 39 13.15 -5.57 13.99
C GLN A 39 14.08 -6.78 13.88
N GLN A 40 14.44 -7.18 12.67
CA GLN A 40 15.43 -8.24 12.41
C GLN A 40 16.87 -7.72 12.49
N GLY A 41 17.08 -6.44 12.76
CA GLY A 41 18.38 -5.81 12.90
C GLY A 41 18.98 -5.26 11.60
N VAL A 42 18.18 -5.15 10.53
CA VAL A 42 18.59 -4.48 9.29
C VAL A 42 18.74 -2.98 9.56
N VAL A 43 19.87 -2.42 9.12
CA VAL A 43 20.18 -0.99 9.26
C VAL A 43 20.10 -0.36 7.88
N PHE A 44 19.16 0.56 7.71
CA PHE A 44 18.95 1.31 6.48
C PHE A 44 19.76 2.61 6.47
N ALA A 45 20.03 3.14 5.27
CA ALA A 45 20.72 4.41 5.12
C ALA A 45 19.87 5.59 5.62
N ASP A 46 20.53 6.72 5.93
CA ASP A 46 19.88 8.00 6.21
C ASP A 46 19.33 8.60 4.90
N GLY A 47 18.28 7.98 4.33
CA GLY A 47 17.65 8.40 3.08
C GLY A 47 17.01 7.25 2.31
N VAL A 48 16.60 7.54 1.07
CA VAL A 48 16.09 6.51 0.14
C VAL A 48 17.26 5.98 -0.68
N SER A 49 17.55 4.69 -0.58
CA SER A 49 18.61 4.02 -1.36
C SER A 49 18.05 2.83 -2.14
N LEU A 50 18.63 2.54 -3.31
CA LEU A 50 18.20 1.40 -4.12
C LEU A 50 18.35 0.05 -3.39
N PRO A 51 19.48 -0.26 -2.71
CA PRO A 51 19.63 -1.53 -2.00
C PRO A 51 18.57 -1.72 -0.90
N ASP A 52 18.29 -0.66 -0.14
CA ASP A 52 17.30 -0.70 0.95
C ASP A 52 15.87 -0.93 0.41
N LEU A 53 15.56 -0.34 -0.75
CA LEU A 53 14.28 -0.54 -1.42
C LEU A 53 14.15 -1.94 -2.01
N GLU A 54 15.22 -2.52 -2.56
CA GLU A 54 15.24 -3.90 -3.05
C GLU A 54 15.02 -4.90 -1.92
N GLU A 55 15.65 -4.68 -0.76
CA GLU A 55 15.48 -5.53 0.42
C GLU A 55 14.04 -5.45 0.95
N GLN A 56 13.46 -4.24 1.02
CA GLN A 56 12.05 -4.07 1.36
C GLN A 56 11.11 -4.74 0.36
N LEU A 57 11.44 -4.75 -0.94
CA LEU A 57 10.64 -5.41 -1.97
C LEU A 57 10.63 -6.93 -1.77
N GLU A 58 11.80 -7.53 -1.56
CA GLU A 58 11.91 -8.97 -1.27
C GLU A 58 11.17 -9.35 0.02
N ALA A 59 11.26 -8.51 1.05
CA ALA A 59 10.52 -8.70 2.30
C ALA A 59 9.01 -8.60 2.09
N SER A 60 8.52 -7.56 1.40
CA SER A 60 7.10 -7.38 1.08
C SER A 60 6.51 -8.60 0.35
N VAL A 61 7.23 -9.06 -0.67
CA VAL A 61 6.86 -10.25 -1.44
C VAL A 61 6.86 -11.50 -0.56
N GLY A 62 7.88 -11.68 0.28
CA GLY A 62 7.97 -12.79 1.22
C GLY A 62 6.82 -12.83 2.23
N MET A 63 6.47 -11.67 2.79
CA MET A 63 5.38 -11.52 3.78
C MET A 63 4.02 -11.88 3.18
N ILE A 64 3.74 -11.42 1.96
CA ILE A 64 2.49 -11.77 1.26
C ILE A 64 2.43 -13.28 0.98
N LEU A 65 3.51 -13.86 0.45
CA LEU A 65 3.56 -15.28 0.14
C LEU A 65 3.44 -16.16 1.39
N ALA A 66 4.02 -15.74 2.52
CA ALA A 66 3.92 -16.46 3.80
C ALA A 66 2.47 -16.53 4.32
N ARG A 67 1.64 -15.56 3.96
CA ARG A 67 0.23 -15.46 4.39
C ARG A 67 -0.76 -15.71 3.25
N ALA A 68 -0.31 -16.33 2.17
CA ALA A 68 -1.15 -16.63 1.02
C ALA A 68 -2.33 -17.56 1.36
N GLY A 69 -2.21 -18.39 2.41
CA GLY A 69 -3.28 -19.27 2.89
C GLY A 69 -4.24 -18.63 3.89
N ASP A 70 -3.96 -17.41 4.35
CA ASP A 70 -4.72 -16.80 5.43
C ASP A 70 -6.00 -16.13 4.90
N PRO A 71 -7.12 -16.23 5.63
CA PRO A 71 -8.41 -15.85 5.09
C PRO A 71 -8.63 -14.33 5.07
N ARG A 72 -8.03 -13.55 5.98
CA ARG A 72 -8.31 -12.10 6.16
C ARG A 72 -7.05 -11.36 6.63
N VAL A 73 -6.33 -10.74 5.69
CA VAL A 73 -5.09 -10.02 5.98
C VAL A 73 -5.08 -8.69 5.24
N ILE A 74 -4.62 -7.63 5.89
CA ILE A 74 -4.34 -6.33 5.27
C ILE A 74 -2.85 -6.00 5.40
N PHE A 75 -2.20 -5.75 4.26
CA PHE A 75 -0.78 -5.41 4.15
C PHE A 75 -0.60 -3.90 4.01
N ASP A 76 0.32 -3.34 4.81
CA ASP A 76 0.82 -1.97 4.63
C ASP A 76 1.89 -1.96 3.53
N ARG A 77 1.52 -1.43 2.36
CA ARG A 77 2.21 -1.47 1.05
C ARG A 77 2.04 -2.76 0.25
N CYS A 78 1.77 -2.55 -1.03
CA CYS A 78 1.86 -3.55 -2.09
C CYS A 78 3.30 -3.57 -2.65
N PRO A 79 3.83 -4.69 -3.17
CA PRO A 79 5.12 -4.72 -3.87
C PRO A 79 5.24 -3.67 -4.97
N LEU A 80 4.13 -3.31 -5.64
CA LEU A 80 4.07 -2.26 -6.66
C LEU A 80 4.46 -0.87 -6.11
N ASP A 81 4.24 -0.62 -4.82
CA ASP A 81 4.67 0.60 -4.13
C ASP A 81 6.19 0.74 -4.18
N LEU A 82 6.90 -0.33 -3.81
CA LEU A 82 8.36 -0.36 -3.75
C LEU A 82 8.98 -0.36 -5.15
N ILE A 83 8.35 -1.04 -6.11
CA ILE A 83 8.74 -1.00 -7.53
C ILE A 83 8.69 0.44 -8.06
N ALA A 84 7.63 1.19 -7.76
CA ALA A 84 7.52 2.58 -8.20
C ALA A 84 8.62 3.47 -7.58
N TYR A 85 8.99 3.24 -6.32
CA TYR A 85 10.14 3.93 -5.70
C TYR A 85 11.46 3.55 -6.38
N LEU A 86 11.68 2.26 -6.64
CA LEU A 86 12.91 1.75 -7.28
C LEU A 86 13.09 2.35 -8.67
N GLU A 87 12.07 2.33 -9.52
CA GLU A 87 12.17 2.88 -10.88
C GLU A 87 12.46 4.39 -10.85
N VAL A 88 11.78 5.16 -9.99
CA VAL A 88 11.98 6.63 -9.93
C VAL A 88 13.34 7.01 -9.37
N VAL A 89 13.82 6.30 -8.33
CA VAL A 89 15.14 6.56 -7.75
C VAL A 89 16.23 6.12 -8.74
N ALA A 90 16.08 4.95 -9.36
CA ALA A 90 17.04 4.44 -10.35
C ALA A 90 17.13 5.37 -11.56
N GLU A 91 16.01 5.83 -12.11
CA GLU A 91 15.98 6.81 -13.19
C GLU A 91 16.71 8.10 -12.80
N GLY A 92 16.51 8.58 -11.57
CA GLY A 92 17.23 9.74 -11.01
C GLY A 92 18.75 9.54 -10.91
N GLU A 93 19.21 8.30 -10.77
CA GLU A 93 20.62 7.91 -10.76
C GLU A 93 21.16 7.52 -12.16
N GLY A 94 20.31 7.54 -13.20
CA GLY A 94 20.67 7.13 -14.56
C GLY A 94 20.79 5.61 -14.72
N ILE A 95 20.15 4.85 -13.85
CA ILE A 95 20.13 3.38 -13.85
C ILE A 95 18.80 2.91 -14.45
N ASP A 96 18.88 1.98 -15.41
CA ASP A 96 17.71 1.27 -15.92
C ASP A 96 17.40 0.08 -15.01
N TRP A 97 16.46 0.26 -14.07
CA TRP A 97 16.06 -0.76 -13.12
C TRP A 97 14.72 -1.38 -13.52
N SER A 98 14.66 -2.71 -13.50
CA SER A 98 13.40 -3.45 -13.66
C SER A 98 13.46 -4.80 -12.92
N PRO A 99 12.32 -5.29 -12.40
CA PRO A 99 12.29 -6.61 -11.78
C PRO A 99 12.44 -7.69 -12.85
N THR A 100 13.40 -8.61 -12.67
CA THR A 100 13.66 -9.68 -13.64
C THR A 100 13.85 -11.05 -12.99
N GLY A 101 13.80 -12.11 -13.81
CA GLY A 101 14.15 -13.46 -13.40
C GLY A 101 13.33 -13.98 -12.22
N LYS A 102 14.02 -14.44 -11.17
CA LYS A 102 13.37 -15.04 -9.99
C LYS A 102 12.55 -14.03 -9.18
N LEU A 103 12.99 -12.78 -9.11
CA LEU A 103 12.28 -11.73 -8.38
C LEU A 103 10.94 -11.43 -9.05
N LEU A 104 10.94 -11.26 -10.38
CA LEU A 104 9.71 -11.05 -11.17
C LEU A 104 8.68 -12.16 -10.91
N GLY A 105 9.09 -13.43 -11.03
CA GLY A 105 8.18 -14.56 -10.77
C GLY A 105 7.75 -14.72 -9.30
N ARG A 106 8.45 -14.09 -8.34
CA ARG A 106 7.97 -13.99 -6.95
C ARG A 106 6.96 -12.86 -6.79
N ILE A 107 7.19 -11.72 -7.44
CA ILE A 107 6.25 -10.58 -7.47
C ILE A 107 4.92 -11.01 -8.07
N GLU A 108 4.93 -11.66 -9.24
CA GLU A 108 3.71 -12.17 -9.90
C GLU A 108 2.90 -13.07 -8.96
N ARG A 109 3.57 -14.01 -8.28
CA ARG A 109 2.92 -14.91 -7.32
C ARG A 109 2.37 -14.17 -6.09
N ALA A 110 3.08 -13.16 -5.60
CA ALA A 110 2.60 -12.36 -4.47
C ALA A 110 1.37 -11.54 -4.88
N LEU A 111 1.38 -10.94 -6.07
CA LEU A 111 0.22 -10.22 -6.60
C LEU A 111 -0.98 -11.15 -6.79
N ALA A 112 -0.78 -12.34 -7.35
CA ALA A 112 -1.83 -13.35 -7.52
C ALA A 112 -2.38 -13.89 -6.18
N ALA A 113 -1.63 -13.78 -5.08
CA ALA A 113 -2.08 -14.14 -3.75
C ALA A 113 -2.96 -13.05 -3.10
N LEU A 114 -2.96 -11.82 -3.62
CA LEU A 114 -3.82 -10.75 -3.15
C LEU A 114 -5.20 -10.85 -3.82
N ASP A 115 -6.25 -10.52 -3.06
CA ASP A 115 -7.61 -10.42 -3.60
C ASP A 115 -7.93 -8.98 -4.04
N LEU A 116 -7.32 -7.98 -3.39
CA LEU A 116 -7.56 -6.56 -3.64
C LEU A 116 -6.30 -5.72 -3.41
N VAL A 117 -6.01 -4.83 -4.33
CA VAL A 117 -5.08 -3.70 -4.16
C VAL A 117 -5.89 -2.42 -4.04
N VAL A 118 -5.58 -1.65 -2.99
CA VAL A 118 -6.27 -0.41 -2.64
C VAL A 118 -5.31 0.74 -2.87
N PHE A 119 -5.55 1.55 -3.90
CA PHE A 119 -4.68 2.68 -4.23
C PHE A 119 -5.19 4.00 -3.65
N LEU A 120 -4.32 4.71 -2.94
CA LEU A 120 -4.53 6.06 -2.43
C LEU A 120 -3.63 7.03 -3.22
N PRO A 121 -4.10 7.55 -4.37
CA PRO A 121 -3.37 8.55 -5.13
C PRO A 121 -3.29 9.88 -4.36
N LEU A 122 -2.29 10.70 -4.69
CA LEU A 122 -2.21 12.06 -4.16
C LEU A 122 -3.41 12.90 -4.61
N SER A 123 -4.08 13.51 -3.64
CA SER A 123 -5.15 14.49 -3.81
C SER A 123 -4.59 15.83 -4.31
N GLN A 124 -5.40 16.56 -5.07
CA GLN A 124 -5.15 17.97 -5.40
C GLN A 124 -6.36 18.82 -4.97
N PRO A 125 -6.19 19.79 -4.04
CA PRO A 125 -4.96 20.10 -3.31
C PRO A 125 -4.50 18.97 -2.38
N ASP A 126 -3.22 18.97 -2.01
CA ASP A 126 -2.66 18.00 -1.09
C ASP A 126 -3.35 18.09 0.28
N GLU A 127 -3.64 16.94 0.89
CA GLU A 127 -4.30 16.88 2.20
C GLU A 127 -3.31 17.13 3.35
N ILE A 128 -2.01 17.01 3.08
CA ILE A 128 -0.97 17.22 4.08
C ILE A 128 -0.55 18.68 4.10
N ALA A 129 -0.83 19.36 5.22
CA ALA A 129 -0.40 20.74 5.45
C ALA A 129 1.06 20.86 5.93
N THR A 130 1.71 19.75 6.26
CA THR A 130 3.09 19.71 6.80
C THR A 130 4.12 19.55 5.68
N ALA A 131 5.32 20.08 5.88
CA ALA A 131 6.44 19.85 4.98
C ALA A 131 6.71 18.35 4.86
N ILE A 132 6.60 17.83 3.64
CA ILE A 132 6.93 16.44 3.32
C ILE A 132 8.37 16.36 2.86
N GLU A 133 9.09 15.39 3.41
CA GLU A 133 10.42 15.04 2.95
C GLU A 133 10.38 14.57 1.48
N PHE A 134 11.33 15.05 0.66
CA PHE A 134 11.43 14.74 -0.76
C PHE A 134 10.11 14.91 -1.56
N PRO A 135 9.52 16.12 -1.60
CA PRO A 135 8.20 16.33 -2.23
C PRO A 135 8.19 16.04 -3.74
N ARG A 136 9.32 16.25 -4.43
CA ARG A 136 9.49 15.90 -5.85
C ARG A 136 9.50 14.39 -6.07
N LEU A 137 10.26 13.64 -5.24
CA LEU A 137 10.27 12.18 -5.29
C LEU A 137 8.86 11.63 -5.06
N ARG A 138 8.17 12.13 -4.04
CA ARG A 138 6.77 11.76 -3.75
C ARG A 138 5.85 12.00 -4.95
N ALA A 139 5.93 13.15 -5.61
CA ALA A 139 5.11 13.43 -6.79
C ALA A 139 5.44 12.49 -7.96
N ASN A 140 6.74 12.23 -8.22
CA ASN A 140 7.17 11.34 -9.29
C ASN A 140 6.73 9.90 -9.05
N VAL A 141 6.88 9.40 -7.81
CA VAL A 141 6.41 8.05 -7.44
C VAL A 141 4.89 7.94 -7.56
N ASP A 142 4.12 8.97 -7.19
CA ASP A 142 2.67 8.96 -7.38
C ASP A 142 2.28 8.91 -8.87
N GLN A 143 2.97 9.63 -9.73
CA GLN A 143 2.78 9.53 -11.18
C GLN A 143 3.14 8.13 -11.70
N ARG A 144 4.24 7.56 -11.20
CA ARG A 144 4.63 6.21 -11.61
C ARG A 144 3.64 5.15 -11.14
N LEU A 145 3.16 5.23 -9.89
CA LEU A 145 2.09 4.38 -9.38
C LEU A 145 0.83 4.48 -10.21
N LYS A 146 0.43 5.68 -10.63
CA LYS A 146 -0.72 5.87 -11.54
C LYS A 146 -0.51 5.13 -12.86
N SER A 147 0.67 5.24 -13.46
CA SER A 147 1.01 4.52 -14.70
C SER A 147 0.98 3.00 -14.51
N ILE A 148 1.57 2.48 -13.42
CA ILE A 148 1.57 1.05 -13.11
C ILE A 148 0.14 0.54 -12.89
N LEU A 149 -0.67 1.26 -12.12
CA LEU A 149 -1.97 0.76 -11.65
C LEU A 149 -3.11 1.00 -12.64
N ARG A 150 -3.08 2.11 -13.40
CA ARG A 150 -4.14 2.47 -14.35
C ARG A 150 -3.90 1.93 -15.75
N ASP A 151 -2.65 1.93 -16.17
CA ASP A 151 -2.26 1.59 -17.54
C ASP A 151 -1.59 0.20 -17.62
N ASP A 152 -1.51 -0.53 -16.49
CA ASP A 152 -0.77 -1.79 -16.35
C ASP A 152 0.62 -1.70 -16.99
N ALA A 153 1.36 -0.61 -16.71
CA ALA A 153 2.61 -0.30 -17.40
C ALA A 153 3.71 -1.36 -17.24
N LEU A 154 3.55 -2.29 -16.28
CA LEU A 154 4.46 -3.42 -16.06
C LEU A 154 3.91 -4.76 -16.59
N GLY A 155 2.65 -4.80 -17.04
CA GLY A 155 1.98 -6.03 -17.47
C GLY A 155 1.78 -7.04 -16.34
N LEU A 156 1.69 -6.58 -15.09
CA LEU A 156 1.63 -7.42 -13.89
C LEU A 156 0.21 -7.56 -13.33
N LEU A 157 -0.76 -6.79 -13.86
CA LEU A 157 -2.11 -6.72 -13.31
C LEU A 157 -3.14 -7.52 -14.09
N ALA A 158 -2.83 -7.98 -15.31
CA ALA A 158 -3.76 -8.71 -16.17
C ALA A 158 -4.39 -9.94 -15.48
N ASP A 159 -3.59 -10.74 -14.77
CA ASP A 159 -4.05 -11.88 -13.94
C ASP A 159 -3.93 -11.57 -12.43
N GLY A 160 -3.82 -10.29 -12.10
CA GLY A 160 -3.52 -9.79 -10.76
C GLY A 160 -4.76 -9.59 -9.87
N PRO A 161 -4.55 -8.98 -8.69
CA PRO A 161 -5.62 -8.68 -7.76
C PRO A 161 -6.58 -7.65 -8.35
N ARG A 162 -7.82 -7.60 -7.84
CA ARG A 162 -8.72 -6.49 -8.15
C ARG A 162 -8.09 -5.18 -7.70
N LEU A 163 -8.29 -4.09 -8.44
CA LEU A 163 -7.83 -2.76 -8.07
C LEU A 163 -9.01 -1.85 -7.74
N ILE A 164 -8.90 -1.08 -6.65
CA ILE A 164 -9.76 0.07 -6.38
C ILE A 164 -8.94 1.32 -6.08
N GLU A 165 -9.38 2.46 -6.59
CA GLU A 165 -8.82 3.77 -6.23
C GLU A 165 -9.73 4.48 -5.23
N LEU A 166 -9.14 4.98 -4.14
CA LEU A 166 -9.87 5.64 -3.06
C LEU A 166 -9.53 7.13 -3.01
N HIS A 167 -10.56 7.95 -3.18
CA HIS A 167 -10.51 9.40 -3.08
C HIS A 167 -11.49 9.94 -2.04
N GLY A 168 -11.18 11.14 -1.54
CA GLY A 168 -12.01 11.89 -0.61
C GLY A 168 -11.56 11.74 0.83
N SER A 169 -12.43 12.13 1.76
CA SER A 169 -12.12 12.12 3.19
C SER A 169 -11.80 10.72 3.73
N ARG A 170 -11.10 10.67 4.87
CA ARG A 170 -10.84 9.44 5.66
C ARG A 170 -12.06 8.52 5.73
N ASP A 171 -13.20 9.04 6.20
CA ASP A 171 -14.44 8.25 6.32
C ASP A 171 -14.99 7.78 4.96
N ALA A 172 -14.84 8.59 3.90
CA ALA A 172 -15.29 8.21 2.57
C ALA A 172 -14.44 7.08 2.00
N ARG A 173 -13.12 7.11 2.22
CA ARG A 173 -12.19 6.04 1.85
C ARG A 173 -12.52 4.75 2.61
N LEU A 174 -12.70 4.82 3.93
CA LEU A 174 -13.08 3.65 4.75
C LEU A 174 -14.40 3.04 4.26
N ARG A 175 -15.46 3.82 4.10
CA ARG A 175 -16.76 3.31 3.62
C ARG A 175 -16.66 2.62 2.26
N LYS A 176 -15.87 3.17 1.33
CA LYS A 176 -15.65 2.57 0.00
C LYS A 176 -14.85 1.27 0.10
N LEU A 177 -13.82 1.22 0.95
CA LEU A 177 -13.04 0.00 1.18
C LEU A 177 -13.93 -1.11 1.77
N SER A 178 -14.68 -0.82 2.83
CA SER A 178 -15.59 -1.78 3.45
C SER A 178 -16.65 -2.28 2.44
N ALA A 179 -17.26 -1.36 1.68
CA ALA A 179 -18.20 -1.75 0.61
C ALA A 179 -17.55 -2.66 -0.45
N ALA A 180 -16.29 -2.43 -0.81
CA ALA A 180 -15.57 -3.22 -1.81
C ALA A 180 -15.29 -4.67 -1.36
N ILE A 181 -15.17 -4.89 -0.05
CA ILE A 181 -15.03 -6.24 0.54
C ILE A 181 -16.38 -6.87 0.94
N GLY A 182 -17.50 -6.19 0.64
CA GLY A 182 -18.86 -6.70 0.89
C GLY A 182 -19.32 -6.59 2.34
N GLU A 183 -18.62 -5.82 3.18
CA GLU A 183 -18.90 -5.66 4.60
C GLU A 183 -19.16 -4.17 4.88
N PRO A 184 -20.30 -3.77 5.45
CA PRO A 184 -20.47 -2.37 5.85
C PRO A 184 -19.44 -2.04 6.95
N ALA A 185 -18.78 -0.89 6.85
CA ALA A 185 -17.95 -0.39 7.94
C ALA A 185 -18.84 -0.30 9.19
N ASP A 186 -18.52 -1.05 10.23
CA ASP A 186 -19.39 -1.15 11.41
C ASP A 186 -19.62 0.26 11.96
N LYS A 187 -20.87 0.73 11.91
CA LYS A 187 -21.20 2.03 12.51
C LYS A 187 -20.99 1.85 14.00
N LYS A 188 -19.94 2.47 14.56
CA LYS A 188 -19.83 2.61 16.02
C LYS A 188 -21.20 3.04 16.57
N ALA A 189 -21.72 2.21 17.46
CA ALA A 189 -22.86 2.51 18.31
C ALA A 189 -22.54 3.80 19.10
N GLY A 190 -23.01 4.91 18.56
CA GLY A 190 -22.97 6.24 19.18
C GLY A 190 -24.36 6.84 19.23
N SER A 191 -25.34 6.04 19.64
CA SER A 191 -26.62 6.55 20.14
C SER A 191 -26.41 6.92 21.60
N ALA A 192 -26.01 8.16 21.85
CA ALA A 192 -26.35 8.79 23.12
C ALA A 192 -27.79 9.30 22.97
N PRO A 193 -28.76 8.85 23.78
CA PRO A 193 -30.06 9.49 23.78
C PRO A 193 -29.86 10.86 24.41
N ALA A 194 -30.19 11.92 23.67
CA ALA A 194 -30.46 13.22 24.27
C ALA A 194 -31.64 13.02 25.23
N MET A 195 -31.34 12.99 26.52
CA MET A 195 -32.34 13.06 27.58
C MET A 195 -32.93 14.46 27.57
N ASP A 196 -34.22 14.50 27.26
CA ASP A 196 -35.14 15.59 27.54
C ASP A 196 -35.03 16.02 29.02
N ARG A 197 -34.69 17.28 29.27
CA ARG A 197 -35.11 18.07 30.45
C ARG A 197 -35.07 19.57 30.14
#